data_AF-A0A163HVJ8-F1
#
_entry.id   AF-A0A163HVJ8-F1
#
_cell.length_a   1.000
_cell.length_b   1.000
_cell.length_c   1.000
_cell.angle_alpha   90.00
_cell.angle_beta   90.00
_cell.angle_gamma   90.00
#
_symmetry.space_group_name_H-M   'P 1'
#
loop_
_entity.id
_entity.type
_entity.pdbx_description
1 polymer ?
#
loop_
_entity_poly.entity_id
_entity_poly.type
_entity_poly.pdbx_seq_one_letter_code
_entity_poly.pdbx_strand_id
1 'polypeptide(L)' 'MEQIRFTTFNAHGEFYFYVAEDLLQEYLDMSDMAISMEFFKNFYTPQQSRALYDWLKGRNKDKKYPTST' A
#
# COMPACT_ATOMS: atom_id res chain seq x y z
N MET A 1 8.58 -10.87 10.70
CA MET A 1 8.35 -10.33 9.33
C MET A 1 8.57 -8.84 9.42
N GLU A 2 9.54 -8.32 8.66
CA GLU A 2 9.84 -6.89 8.65
C GLU A 2 8.68 -6.12 8.01
N GLN A 3 8.29 -5.01 8.65
CA GLN A 3 7.24 -4.13 8.16
C GLN A 3 7.85 -2.79 7.77
N ILE A 4 7.49 -2.33 6.57
CA ILE A 4 7.96 -1.07 6.00
C ILE A 4 6.97 0.02 6.39
N ARG A 5 7.48 1.10 7.00
CA ARG A 5 6.66 2.25 7.39
C ARG A 5 6.54 3.22 6.22
N PHE A 6 5.31 3.53 5.83
CA PHE A 6 4.98 4.57 4.86
C PHE A 6 4.22 5.71 5.52
N THR A 7 4.36 6.88 4.93
CA THR A 7 3.70 8.10 5.38
C THR A 7 2.72 8.56 4.32
N THR A 8 1.46 8.78 4.69
CA THR A 8 0.42 9.27 3.78
C THR A 8 -0.43 10.35 4.46
N PHE A 9 -1.38 10.93 3.73
CA PHE A 9 -2.19 12.04 4.19
C PHE A 9 -3.67 11.85 3.85
N ASN A 10 -4.53 12.43 4.68
CA ASN A 10 -5.96 12.57 4.46
C ASN A 10 -6.40 14.01 4.79
N ALA A 11 -7.72 14.26 4.81
CA ALA A 11 -8.28 15.59 5.10
C ALA A 11 -7.96 16.12 6.52
N HIS A 12 -7.50 15.26 7.42
CA HIS A 12 -7.19 15.59 8.81
C HIS A 12 -5.68 15.70 9.09
N GLY A 13 -4.82 15.36 8.12
CA GLY A 13 -3.36 15.47 8.25
C GLY A 13 -2.60 14.23 7.79
N GLU A 14 -1.33 14.18 8.19
CA GLU A 14 -0.40 13.09 7.92
C GLU A 14 -0.57 11.94 8.93
N PHE A 15 -0.41 10.70 8.45
CA PHE A 15 -0.38 9.52 9.30
C PHE A 15 0.53 8.43 8.73
N TYR A 16 0.93 7.51 9.60
CA TYR A 16 1.78 6.37 9.24
C TYR A 16 0.96 5.09 9.08
N PHE A 17 1.42 4.22 8.19
CA PHE A 17 0.94 2.85 8.07
C PHE A 17 2.10 1.91 7.78
N TYR A 18 1.87 0.63 8.02
CA TYR A 18 2.88 -0.41 7.94
C TYR A 18 2.46 -1.45 6.91
N VAL A 19 3.41 -1.84 6.06
CA VAL A 19 3.19 -2.77 4.95
C VAL A 19 4.22 -3.86 5.03
N ALA A 20 3.79 -5.11 4.90
CA ALA A 20 4.71 -6.23 4.79
C ALA A 20 5.37 -6.24 3.40
N GLU A 21 6.61 -6.70 3.32
CA GLU A 21 7.39 -6.62 2.08
C GLU A 21 6.76 -7.37 0.91
N ASP A 22 6.15 -8.54 1.18
CA ASP A 22 5.41 -9.34 0.21
C ASP A 22 4.21 -8.59 -0.39
N LEU A 23 3.47 -7.84 0.44
CA LEU A 23 2.33 -7.04 -0.02
C LEU A 23 2.78 -5.82 -0.83
N LEU A 24 3.93 -5.24 -0.49
CA LEU A 24 4.49 -4.15 -1.27
C LEU A 24 4.94 -4.66 -2.64
N GLN A 25 5.60 -5.81 -2.70
CA GLN A 25 6.00 -6.43 -3.96
C GLN A 25 4.77 -6.74 -4.82
N GLU A 26 3.72 -7.34 -4.25
CA GLU A 26 2.47 -7.62 -4.96
C GLU A 26 1.81 -6.34 -5.51
N TYR A 27 1.79 -5.26 -4.73
CA TYR A 27 1.29 -3.97 -5.21
C TYR A 27 2.10 -3.45 -6.41
N LEU A 28 3.43 -3.54 -6.32
CA LEU A 28 4.32 -3.07 -7.39
C LEU A 28 4.18 -3.92 -8.65
N ASP A 29 4.05 -5.24 -8.53
CA ASP A 29 3.86 -6.16 -9.66
C ASP A 29 2.51 -5.94 -10.36
N MET A 30 1.47 -5.53 -9.61
CA MET A 30 0.16 -5.19 -10.15
C MET A 30 0.10 -3.78 -10.73
N SER A 31 0.91 -2.87 -10.19
CA SER A 31 1.02 -1.51 -10.72
C SER A 31 1.85 -1.57 -11.99
N ASP A 32 1.42 -0.93 -13.08
CA ASP A 32 2.23 -0.79 -14.31
C ASP A 32 3.45 0.16 -14.08
N MET A 33 3.95 0.25 -12.85
CA MET A 33 5.09 1.05 -12.47
C MET A 33 6.36 0.20 -12.62
N ALA A 34 7.19 0.53 -13.61
CA ALA A 34 8.51 -0.06 -13.78
C ALA A 34 9.53 0.50 -12.76
N ILE A 35 9.24 0.37 -11.47
CA ILE A 35 10.10 0.84 -10.36
C ILE A 35 10.41 -0.32 -9.41
N SER A 36 11.65 -0.37 -8.93
CA SER A 36 12.04 -1.39 -7.95
C SER A 36 11.45 -1.09 -6.58
N MET A 37 11.29 -2.14 -5.78
CA MET A 37 10.85 -2.02 -4.39
C MET A 37 11.75 -1.08 -3.57
N GLU A 38 13.06 -1.19 -3.72
CA GLU A 38 14.03 -0.32 -3.04
C GLU A 38 13.89 1.14 -3.47
N PHE A 39 13.60 1.39 -4.76
CA PHE A 39 13.32 2.74 -5.22
C PHE A 39 12.03 3.28 -4.61
N PHE A 40 10.97 2.47 -4.61
CA PHE A 40 9.69 2.88 -4.02
C PHE A 40 9.82 3.20 -2.53
N LYS A 41 10.51 2.35 -1.74
CA LYS A 41 10.73 2.56 -0.30
C LYS A 41 11.36 3.93 0.03
N ASN A 42 12.28 4.38 -0.81
CA ASN A 42 13.07 5.59 -0.54
C ASN A 42 12.52 6.85 -1.22
N PHE A 43 11.81 6.71 -2.34
CA PHE A 43 11.47 7.82 -3.23
C PHE A 43 10.00 7.88 -3.67
N TYR A 44 9.10 7.20 -2.96
CA TYR A 44 7.66 7.30 -3.26
C TYR A 44 7.16 8.75 -3.19
N THR A 45 6.25 9.11 -4.08
CA THR A 45 5.52 10.37 -4.00
C THR A 45 4.36 10.27 -3.00
N PRO A 46 3.87 11.40 -2.47
CA PRO A 46 2.71 11.41 -1.60
C PRO A 46 1.49 10.70 -2.24
N GLN A 47 1.29 10.86 -3.56
CA GLN A 47 0.22 10.20 -4.32
C GLN A 47 0.41 8.69 -4.39
N GLN A 48 1.65 8.21 -4.59
CA GLN A 48 1.97 6.77 -4.62
C GLN A 48 1.72 6.12 -3.25
N SER A 49 2.13 6.78 -2.17
CA SER A 49 1.84 6.32 -0.81
C SER A 49 0.34 6.23 -0.55
N ARG A 50 -0.43 7.22 -1.01
CA ARG A 50 -1.89 7.21 -0.88
C ARG A 50 -2.55 6.08 -1.69
N ALA A 51 -2.10 5.85 -2.93
CA ALA A 51 -2.58 4.76 -3.77
C ALA A 51 -2.30 3.38 -3.13
N LEU A 52 -1.11 3.18 -2.56
CA LEU A 52 -0.76 1.97 -1.82
C LEU A 52 -1.69 1.76 -0.61
N TYR A 53 -1.94 2.82 0.17
CA TYR A 53 -2.86 2.75 1.32
C TYR A 53 -4.28 2.36 0.88
N ASP A 54 -4.80 2.98 -0.18
CA ASP A 54 -6.14 2.70 -0.69
C ASP A 54 -6.25 1.27 -1.26
N TRP A 55 -5.20 0.76 -1.93
CA TRP A 55 -5.11 -0.63 -2.37
C TRP A 55 -5.15 -1.62 -1.20
N LEU A 56 -4.35 -1.39 -0.15
CA LEU A 56 -4.36 -2.23 1.07
C LEU A 56 -5.73 -2.25 1.75
N LYS A 57 -6.41 -1.10 1.78
CA LYS A 57 -7.76 -0.99 2.35
C LYS A 57 -8.78 -1.76 1.50
N GLY A 58 -8.67 -1.71 0.18
CA GLY A 58 -9.52 -2.48 -0.75
C GLY A 58 -9.37 -3.98 -0.55
N ARG A 59 -8.13 -4.48 -0.52
CA ARG A 59 -7.81 -5.90 -0.32
C ARG A 59 -8.39 -6.48 0.97
N ASN A 60 -8.41 -5.69 2.05
CA ASN A 60 -9.00 -6.11 3.33
C ASN A 60 -10.53 -6.13 3.33
N LYS A 61 -11.19 -5.40 2.41
CA LYS A 61 -12.64 -5.46 2.25
C LYS A 61 -13.08 -6.74 1.53
N ASP A 62 -12.33 -7.17 0.52
CA ASP A 62 -12.62 -8.43 -0.20
C ASP A 62 -12.45 -9.67 0.69
N LYS A 63 -11.55 -9.62 1.68
CA LYS A 63 -11.42 -10.67 2.69
C LYS A 63 -12.56 -10.71 3.72
N LYS A 64 -13.43 -9.69 3.80
CA LYS A 64 -14.49 -9.60 4.82
C LYS A 64 -15.90 -9.96 4.32
N TYR A 65 -16.07 -10.28 3.04
CA TYR A 65 -17.36 -10.75 2.53
C TYR A 65 -17.22 -11.97 1.60
N PRO A 66 -17.26 -13.20 2.14
CA PRO A 66 -18.12 -14.21 1.54
C PRO A 66 -19.55 -13.88 2.00
N THR A 67 -20.31 -13.10 1.23
CA THR A 67 -21.77 -13.24 1.31
C THR A 67 -22.08 -14.64 0.78
N SER A 68 -22.22 -15.59 1.71
CA SER A 68 -22.85 -16.87 1.44
C SER A 68 -24.20 -16.62 0.78
N THR A 69 -24.36 -17.27 -0.38
CA THR A 69 -25.61 -17.45 -1.12
C THR A 69 -26.73 -17.97 -0.22
#